data_AF-A0A087U6Y6-F1
#
_entry.id   AF-A0A087U6Y6-F1
#
_cell.length_a   1.000
_cell.length_b   1.000
_cell.length_c   1.000
_cell.angle_alpha   90.00
_cell.angle_beta   90.00
_cell.angle_gamma   90.00
#
_symmetry.space_group_name_H-M   'P 1'
#
loop_
_entity.id
_entity.type
_entity.pdbx_description
1 polymer ?
#
loop_
_entity_poly.entity_id
_entity_poly.type
_entity_poly.pdbx_seq_one_letter_code
_entity_poly.pdbx_strand_id
1 'polypeptide(L)'
;MITYLIYIYFSLPLLISVISGQKYPYDVAESELTITINPGAVECFFQKAKAGSSVEVEYQVIDANFGDVEIHQELDINFQLFSPHGRELISDYKQSDATHRYDVKEDGDFKFCFDNRHSHFSKKTVYFELFVDSNPEDYTDWWKDYDFSPELLYNDTVGQIKKPLELGTQLKRTHMKMMALLG
;
A
#
# COMPACT_ATOMS: atom_id res chain seq x y z
N MET A 1 -34.35 -41.32 -4.41
CA MET A 1 -34.38 -39.88 -4.05
C MET A 1 -33.03 -39.36 -3.58
N ILE A 2 -32.33 -40.06 -2.67
CA ILE A 2 -31.03 -39.62 -2.13
C ILE A 2 -29.92 -39.61 -3.20
N THR A 3 -29.92 -40.55 -4.14
CA THR A 3 -28.94 -40.61 -5.24
C THR A 3 -29.07 -39.45 -6.24
N TYR A 4 -30.27 -38.97 -6.54
CA TYR A 4 -30.49 -37.82 -7.43
C TYR A 4 -30.00 -36.50 -6.83
N LEU A 5 -30.08 -36.34 -5.50
CA LEU A 5 -29.60 -35.15 -4.80
C LEU A 5 -28.07 -35.05 -4.82
N ILE A 6 -27.37 -36.19 -4.76
CA ILE A 6 -25.90 -36.24 -4.83
C ILE A 6 -25.39 -35.85 -6.23
N TYR A 7 -26.11 -36.27 -7.30
CA TYR A 7 -25.78 -35.90 -8.69
C TYR A 7 -25.98 -34.40 -8.99
N ILE A 8 -26.94 -33.73 -8.34
CA ILE A 8 -27.14 -32.28 -8.49
C ILE A 8 -26.03 -31.49 -7.80
N TYR A 9 -25.58 -31.92 -6.62
CA TYR A 9 -24.48 -31.26 -5.91
C TYR A 9 -23.11 -31.46 -6.60
N PHE A 10 -22.93 -32.56 -7.34
CA PHE A 10 -21.66 -32.84 -8.05
C PHE A 10 -21.58 -32.24 -9.46
N SER A 11 -22.71 -31.79 -10.04
CA SER A 11 -22.76 -31.14 -11.36
C SER A 11 -22.82 -29.60 -11.29
N LEU A 12 -22.81 -29.03 -10.08
CA LEU A 12 -22.85 -27.58 -9.84
C LEU A 12 -21.57 -27.00 -9.19
N PRO A 13 -20.36 -27.28 -9.74
CA PRO A 13 -19.26 -26.34 -9.63
C PRO A 13 -18.72 -26.01 -11.03
N LEU A 14 -19.44 -25.18 -11.78
CA LEU A 14 -18.93 -24.65 -13.06
C LEU A 14 -19.49 -23.25 -13.35
N LEU A 15 -19.38 -22.35 -12.37
CA LEU A 15 -19.52 -20.90 -12.56
C LEU A 15 -18.54 -20.08 -11.68
N ILE A 16 -17.39 -20.65 -11.31
CA ILE A 16 -16.34 -19.89 -10.61
C ILE A 16 -14.96 -20.27 -11.15
N SER A 17 -14.72 -20.10 -12.45
CA SER A 17 -13.35 -20.29 -12.99
C SER A 17 -13.09 -19.58 -14.32
N VAL A 18 -13.55 -18.35 -14.56
CA VAL A 18 -12.85 -17.44 -15.50
C VAL A 18 -13.09 -16.00 -15.04
N ILE A 19 -12.43 -15.57 -13.96
CA ILE A 19 -11.92 -14.19 -13.93
C ILE A 19 -10.50 -14.34 -14.48
N SER A 20 -10.40 -14.50 -15.79
CA SER A 20 -9.13 -14.28 -16.50
C SER A 20 -8.63 -12.93 -16.05
N GLY A 21 -7.42 -12.89 -15.49
CA GLY A 21 -6.84 -11.74 -14.81
C GLY A 21 -7.13 -10.43 -15.54
N GLN A 22 -8.10 -9.68 -15.05
CA GLN A 22 -8.21 -8.27 -15.37
C GLN A 22 -6.96 -7.62 -14.77
N LYS A 23 -5.90 -7.50 -15.57
CA LYS A 23 -4.85 -6.52 -15.32
C LYS A 23 -5.52 -5.17 -15.46
N TYR A 24 -5.92 -4.59 -14.33
CA TYR A 24 -6.37 -3.21 -14.29
C TYR A 24 -5.19 -2.34 -14.75
N PRO A 25 -5.38 -1.44 -15.73
CA PRO A 25 -4.30 -0.69 -16.36
C PRO A 25 -3.75 0.47 -15.51
N TYR A 26 -3.78 0.33 -14.19
CA TYR A 26 -3.33 1.30 -13.21
C TYR A 26 -2.72 0.53 -12.04
N ASP A 27 -1.52 -0.01 -12.21
CA ASP A 27 -0.77 -0.62 -11.10
C ASP A 27 0.08 0.46 -10.42
N VAL A 28 -0.58 1.56 -10.03
CA VAL A 28 0.00 2.53 -9.09
C VAL A 28 -0.18 1.91 -7.71
N ALA A 29 0.92 1.39 -7.16
CA ALA A 29 0.92 0.89 -5.80
C ALA A 29 0.90 2.09 -4.86
N GLU A 30 -0.31 2.43 -4.43
CA GLU A 30 -0.59 3.43 -3.41
C GLU A 30 -1.01 2.72 -2.12
N SER A 31 -0.39 3.08 -1.00
CA SER A 31 -0.68 2.50 0.31
C SER A 31 -0.75 3.61 1.35
N GLU A 32 -1.86 3.68 2.07
CA GLU A 32 -2.06 4.58 3.21
C GLU A 32 -2.26 3.73 4.47
N LEU A 33 -1.62 4.08 5.58
CA LEU A 33 -1.81 3.41 6.88
C LEU A 33 -1.63 4.37 8.05
N THR A 34 -2.24 3.99 9.17
CA THR A 34 -1.94 4.55 10.49
C THR A 34 -1.39 3.42 11.37
N ILE A 35 -0.20 3.61 11.92
CA ILE A 35 0.48 2.61 12.75
C ILE A 35 0.79 3.19 14.13
N THR A 36 0.88 2.34 15.13
CA THR A 36 1.34 2.70 16.48
C THR A 36 2.63 1.97 16.79
N ILE A 37 3.67 2.71 17.16
CA ILE A 37 5.02 2.21 17.40
C ILE A 37 5.31 2.32 18.89
N ASN A 38 5.60 1.19 19.52
CA ASN A 38 5.91 1.14 20.95
C ASN A 38 7.19 1.93 21.29
N PRO A 39 7.37 2.35 22.55
CA PRO A 39 8.64 2.93 23.02
C PRO A 39 9.76 1.90 22.84
N GLY A 40 10.94 2.32 22.37
CA GLY A 40 12.05 1.40 22.18
C GLY A 40 11.94 0.52 20.92
N ALA A 41 10.88 0.68 20.11
CA ALA A 41 10.61 -0.19 18.97
C ALA A 41 10.91 0.48 17.62
N VAL A 42 11.05 -0.35 16.59
CA VAL A 42 11.17 0.05 15.19
C VAL A 42 10.19 -0.78 14.38
N GLU A 43 9.35 -0.14 13.58
CA GLU A 43 8.44 -0.80 12.65
C GLU A 43 8.95 -0.58 11.22
N CYS A 44 9.12 -1.67 10.48
CA CYS A 44 9.63 -1.63 9.10
C CYS A 44 8.67 -2.31 8.12
N PHE A 45 8.61 -1.75 6.92
CA PHE A 45 7.75 -2.18 5.82
C PHE A 45 8.58 -2.32 4.55
N PHE A 46 8.08 -3.15 3.63
CA PHE A 46 8.74 -3.41 2.36
C PHE A 46 7.81 -3.12 1.20
N GLN A 47 8.32 -2.37 0.22
CA GLN A 47 7.62 -2.03 -1.01
C GLN A 47 8.48 -2.41 -2.20
N LYS A 48 7.90 -3.19 -3.11
CA LYS A 48 8.55 -3.53 -4.37
C LYS A 48 8.47 -2.35 -5.32
N ALA A 49 9.59 -2.03 -5.96
CA ALA A 49 9.68 -1.02 -7.01
C ALA A 49 10.59 -1.48 -8.15
N LYS A 50 10.42 -0.90 -9.34
CA LYS A 50 11.21 -1.19 -10.55
C LYS A 50 12.12 -0.02 -10.89
N ALA A 51 13.27 -0.29 -11.49
CA ALA A 51 14.15 0.74 -12.02
C ALA A 51 13.38 1.66 -13.00
N GLY A 52 13.58 2.97 -12.85
CA GLY A 52 12.85 3.98 -13.61
C GLY A 52 11.47 4.37 -13.06
N SER A 53 11.00 3.72 -11.99
CA SER A 53 9.89 4.22 -11.18
C SER A 53 10.38 5.23 -10.13
N SER A 54 9.47 5.87 -9.42
CA SER A 54 9.79 6.65 -8.22
C SER A 54 8.98 6.14 -7.02
N VAL A 55 9.62 6.08 -5.87
CA VAL A 55 8.99 5.82 -4.58
C VAL A 55 8.83 7.14 -3.85
N GLU A 56 7.61 7.44 -3.44
CA GLU A 56 7.28 8.65 -2.69
C GLU A 56 6.62 8.24 -1.37
N VAL A 57 7.12 8.80 -0.26
CA VAL A 57 6.63 8.54 1.10
C VAL A 57 6.31 9.87 1.75
N GLU A 58 5.10 9.99 2.27
CA GLU A 58 4.69 11.09 3.15
C GLU A 58 4.33 10.51 4.51
N TYR A 59 4.75 11.16 5.59
CA TYR A 59 4.37 10.74 6.93
C TYR A 59 4.10 11.92 7.86
N GLN A 60 3.30 11.65 8.89
CA GLN A 60 2.99 12.57 9.96
C GLN A 60 2.81 11.83 11.29
N VAL A 61 3.45 12.30 12.35
CA VAL A 61 3.24 11.86 13.73
C VAL A 61 1.99 12.55 14.26
N ILE A 62 0.91 11.80 14.39
CA ILE A 62 -0.43 12.34 14.71
C ILE A 62 -0.78 12.24 16.20
N ASP A 63 -0.09 11.37 16.96
CA ASP A 63 -0.29 11.22 18.40
C ASP A 63 0.99 10.70 19.08
N ALA A 64 1.19 11.10 20.34
CA ALA A 64 2.21 10.57 21.23
C ALA A 64 1.62 10.49 22.63
N ASN A 65 1.53 9.27 23.15
CA ASN A 65 0.85 9.01 24.41
C ASN A 65 1.61 8.01 25.29
N PHE A 66 1.35 8.13 26.59
CA PHE A 66 1.84 7.24 27.63
C PHE A 66 0.66 6.75 28.47
N GLY A 67 0.14 5.57 28.14
CA GLY A 67 -1.09 5.06 28.76
C GLY A 67 -2.27 6.01 28.55
N ASP A 68 -3.06 6.22 29.61
CA ASP A 68 -4.23 7.12 29.61
C ASP A 68 -3.88 8.54 30.10
N VAL A 69 -2.59 8.87 30.25
CA VAL A 69 -2.16 10.17 30.75
C VAL A 69 -1.87 11.10 29.58
N GLU A 70 -2.68 12.14 29.45
CA GLU A 70 -2.44 13.24 28.52
C GLU A 70 -1.27 14.08 29.05
N ILE A 71 -0.10 13.86 28.46
CA ILE A 71 1.09 14.68 28.67
C ILE A 71 1.48 15.21 27.29
N HIS A 72 1.82 16.49 27.19
CA HIS A 72 2.43 17.03 25.97
C HIS A 72 3.76 16.32 25.72
N GLN A 73 3.77 15.36 24.80
CA GLN A 73 4.95 14.66 24.36
C GLN A 73 5.34 15.13 22.97
N GLU A 74 6.63 15.02 22.66
CA GLU A 74 7.16 15.37 21.35
C GLU A 74 6.50 14.45 20.31
N LEU A 75 5.85 15.05 19.31
CA LEU A 75 5.35 14.36 18.12
C LEU A 75 6.53 14.22 17.16
N ASP A 76 7.42 13.27 17.46
CA ASP A 76 8.63 13.05 16.68
C ASP A 76 8.85 11.57 16.37
N ILE A 77 9.49 11.30 15.24
CA ILE A 77 9.92 9.96 14.83
C ILE A 77 11.22 10.07 14.03
N ASN A 78 12.04 9.02 14.09
CA ASN A 78 13.13 8.85 13.12
C ASN A 78 12.61 8.02 11.94
N PHE A 79 12.94 8.43 10.72
CA PHE A 79 12.56 7.72 9.50
C PHE A 79 13.82 7.30 8.74
N GLN A 80 13.81 6.10 8.16
CA GLN A 80 14.88 5.62 7.28
C GLN A 80 14.30 4.93 6.06
N LEU A 81 14.85 5.21 4.87
CA LEU A 81 14.61 4.46 3.64
C LEU A 81 15.89 3.73 3.23
N PHE A 82 15.78 2.44 2.93
CA PHE A 82 16.88 1.59 2.48
C PHE A 82 16.59 1.01 1.09
N SER A 83 17.64 0.98 0.27
CA SER A 83 17.67 0.23 -1.00
C SER A 83 17.49 -1.28 -0.79
N PRO A 84 17.15 -2.04 -1.85
CA PRO A 84 17.09 -3.50 -1.80
C PRO A 84 18.38 -4.18 -1.30
N HIS A 85 19.52 -3.51 -1.46
CA HIS A 85 20.83 -3.98 -0.98
C HIS A 85 21.16 -3.56 0.46
N GLY A 86 20.22 -2.93 1.18
CA GLY A 86 20.38 -2.52 2.58
C GLY A 86 21.17 -1.22 2.78
N ARG A 87 21.54 -0.50 1.72
CA ARG A 87 22.14 0.84 1.82
C ARG A 87 21.05 1.87 2.15
N GLU A 88 21.32 2.70 3.15
CA GLU A 88 20.48 3.84 3.52
C GLU A 88 20.48 4.90 2.40
N LEU A 89 19.29 5.38 2.06
CA LEU A 89 19.03 6.35 1.01
C LEU A 89 18.54 7.68 1.57
N ILE A 90 17.68 7.61 2.59
CA ILE A 90 17.09 8.75 3.28
C ILE A 90 17.12 8.46 4.77
N SER A 91 17.41 9.47 5.58
CA SER A 91 17.30 9.40 7.03
C SER A 91 16.85 10.75 7.59
N ASP A 92 15.81 10.69 8.42
CA ASP A 92 15.34 11.81 9.22
C ASP A 92 15.55 11.54 10.70
N TYR A 93 15.76 12.61 11.45
CA TYR A 93 15.93 12.56 12.90
C TYR A 93 14.91 13.48 13.58
N LYS A 94 14.12 12.89 14.50
CA LYS A 94 13.11 13.57 15.34
C LYS A 94 12.23 14.56 14.57
N GLN A 95 11.65 14.11 13.45
CA GLN A 95 10.71 14.94 12.66
C GLN A 95 9.26 14.61 13.02
N SER A 96 8.40 15.62 12.96
CA SER A 96 6.94 15.47 13.10
C SER A 96 6.26 15.03 11.82
N ASP A 97 6.82 15.39 10.68
CA ASP A 97 6.31 15.12 9.35
C ASP A 97 7.41 15.32 8.31
N ALA A 98 7.32 14.60 7.19
CA ALA A 98 8.14 14.85 6.01
C ALA A 98 7.54 14.20 4.76
N THR A 99 7.93 14.71 3.60
CA THR A 99 7.66 14.12 2.28
C THR A 99 8.98 13.83 1.59
N HIS A 100 9.14 12.60 1.09
CA HIS A 100 10.34 12.13 0.43
C HIS A 100 10.02 11.47 -0.89
N ARG A 101 10.80 11.81 -1.93
CA ARG A 101 10.73 11.15 -3.24
C ARG A 101 12.11 10.61 -3.62
N TYR A 102 12.15 9.35 -4.04
CA TYR A 102 13.36 8.67 -4.48
C TYR A 102 13.16 8.02 -5.85
N ASP A 103 13.99 8.40 -6.81
CA ASP A 103 14.01 7.78 -8.14
C ASP A 103 14.73 6.43 -8.08
N VAL A 104 14.00 5.36 -8.44
CA VAL A 104 14.44 3.98 -8.29
C VAL A 104 15.46 3.63 -9.37
N LYS A 105 16.66 3.25 -8.93
CA LYS A 105 17.79 2.93 -9.82
C LYS A 105 17.92 1.43 -10.11
N GLU A 106 17.29 0.60 -9.29
CA GLU A 106 17.40 -0.85 -9.33
C GLU A 106 16.11 -1.49 -8.86
N ASP A 107 15.75 -2.61 -9.48
CA ASP A 107 14.57 -3.39 -9.09
C ASP A 107 14.77 -4.01 -7.70
N GLY A 108 13.72 -4.01 -6.89
CA GLY A 108 13.72 -4.78 -5.65
C GLY A 108 12.75 -4.28 -4.59
N ASP A 109 12.89 -4.84 -3.39
CA ASP A 109 12.10 -4.48 -2.23
C ASP A 109 12.82 -3.39 -1.43
N PHE A 110 12.29 -2.18 -1.49
CA PHE A 110 12.74 -1.05 -0.69
C PHE A 110 12.16 -1.18 0.71
N LYS A 111 13.01 -0.95 1.72
CA LYS A 111 12.61 -1.04 3.12
C LYS A 111 12.53 0.35 3.72
N PHE A 112 11.40 0.71 4.31
CA PHE A 112 11.26 1.93 5.08
C PHE A 112 10.92 1.60 6.53
N CYS A 113 11.51 2.35 7.46
CA CYS A 113 11.41 2.08 8.89
C CYS A 113 11.06 3.37 9.65
N PHE A 114 10.14 3.24 10.59
CA PHE A 114 9.84 4.25 11.60
C PHE A 114 10.41 3.80 12.94
N ASP A 115 11.29 4.62 13.52
CA ASP A 115 12.11 4.28 14.68
C ASP A 115 11.78 5.17 15.87
N ASN A 116 11.22 4.54 16.92
CA ASN A 116 10.85 5.16 18.19
C ASN A 116 11.75 4.71 19.35
N ARG A 117 13.00 4.31 19.05
CA ARG A 117 13.95 3.86 20.09
C ARG A 117 14.37 4.95 21.06
N HIS A 118 14.24 6.22 20.68
CA HIS A 118 14.55 7.37 21.54
C HIS A 118 13.48 7.60 22.62
N SER A 119 12.27 7.07 22.45
CA SER A 119 11.22 7.17 23.46
C SER A 119 11.38 6.09 24.53
N HIS A 120 11.47 6.51 25.79
CA HIS A 120 11.49 5.58 26.93
C HIS A 120 10.10 5.07 27.32
N PHE A 121 9.07 5.91 27.13
CA PHE A 121 7.75 5.66 27.70
C PHE A 121 6.62 5.87 26.68
N SER A 122 6.79 6.77 25.71
CA SER A 122 5.73 7.15 24.78
C SER A 122 5.67 6.26 23.55
N LYS A 123 4.50 5.71 23.24
CA LYS A 123 4.23 5.16 21.91
C LYS A 123 3.93 6.33 20.96
N LYS A 124 4.26 6.17 19.68
CA LYS A 124 3.95 7.16 18.62
C LYS A 124 2.93 6.59 17.68
N THR A 125 1.94 7.38 17.29
CA THR A 125 1.04 7.03 16.19
C THR A 125 1.45 7.82 14.97
N VAL A 126 1.78 7.10 13.89
CA VAL A 126 2.25 7.68 12.64
C VAL A 126 1.27 7.34 11.54
N TYR A 127 0.76 8.38 10.88
CA TYR A 127 0.09 8.26 9.60
C TYR A 127 1.15 8.30 8.50
N PHE A 128 1.03 7.44 7.49
CA PHE A 128 1.87 7.54 6.31
C PHE A 128 1.14 7.10 5.04
N GLU A 129 1.57 7.69 3.93
CA GLU A 129 1.20 7.34 2.58
C GLU A 129 2.46 6.99 1.77
N LEU A 130 2.31 6.03 0.88
CA LEU A 130 3.36 5.52 0.02
C LEU A 130 2.82 5.40 -1.39
N PHE A 131 3.51 6.01 -2.35
CA PHE A 131 3.17 5.98 -3.76
C PHE A 131 4.35 5.43 -4.56
N VAL A 132 4.09 4.43 -5.41
CA VAL A 132 5.05 3.98 -6.42
C VAL A 132 4.51 4.40 -7.79
N ASP A 133 5.11 5.45 -8.32
CA ASP A 133 4.80 5.94 -9.66
C ASP A 133 5.68 5.21 -10.67
N SER A 134 5.06 4.41 -11.53
CA SER A 134 5.75 3.63 -12.56
C SER A 134 5.72 4.39 -13.88
N ASN A 135 6.84 4.35 -14.62
CA ASN A 135 6.99 5.10 -15.86
C ASN A 135 5.83 4.81 -16.84
N PRO A 136 5.22 5.84 -17.49
CA PRO A 136 4.24 5.70 -18.54
C PRO A 136 4.56 4.68 -19.65
N GLU A 137 5.81 4.31 -19.86
CA GLU A 137 6.18 3.28 -20.86
C GLU A 137 5.77 1.84 -20.48
N ASP A 138 5.51 1.54 -19.19
CA ASP A 138 4.90 0.26 -18.76
C ASP A 138 3.35 0.33 -18.88
N TYR A 139 2.80 1.48 -19.30
CA TYR A 139 1.41 1.57 -19.74
C TYR A 139 1.33 1.00 -21.14
N THR A 140 1.03 -0.30 -21.24
CA THR A 140 0.46 -0.82 -22.47
C THR A 140 -0.74 0.04 -22.83
N ASP A 141 -0.69 0.67 -24.00
CA ASP A 141 -1.62 1.64 -24.55
C ASP A 141 -2.99 0.99 -24.87
N TRP A 142 -3.69 0.51 -23.83
CA TRP A 142 -4.88 -0.34 -23.90
C TRP A 142 -6.12 0.37 -24.47
N TRP A 143 -6.10 1.70 -24.50
CA TRP A 143 -7.17 2.52 -25.09
C TRP A 143 -7.06 2.65 -26.61
N LYS A 144 -5.97 2.17 -27.23
CA LYS A 144 -5.86 2.12 -28.70
C LYS A 144 -6.66 0.98 -29.34
N ASP A 145 -7.02 -0.04 -28.56
CA ASP A 145 -7.75 -1.21 -29.06
C ASP A 145 -9.26 -1.15 -28.78
N TYR A 146 -9.76 -0.08 -28.15
CA TYR A 146 -11.18 0.09 -27.86
C TYR A 146 -11.86 0.87 -28.99
N ASP A 147 -12.55 0.15 -29.87
CA ASP A 147 -13.41 0.75 -30.90
C ASP A 147 -14.63 1.38 -30.21
N PHE A 148 -14.61 2.71 -30.06
CA PHE A 148 -15.74 3.46 -29.49
C PHE A 148 -16.90 3.43 -30.49
N SER A 149 -17.78 2.44 -30.36
CA SER A 149 -19.10 2.51 -30.99
C SER A 149 -19.88 3.70 -30.39
N PRO A 150 -20.33 4.67 -31.20
CA PRO A 150 -20.99 5.89 -30.72
C PRO A 150 -22.24 5.68 -29.85
N GLU A 151 -22.82 4.48 -29.84
CA GLU A 151 -24.06 4.17 -29.12
C GLU A 151 -23.90 3.97 -27.60
N LEU A 152 -22.69 3.78 -27.08
CA LEU A 152 -22.47 3.54 -25.64
C LEU A 152 -22.29 4.81 -24.79
N LEU A 153 -22.32 6.01 -25.38
CA LEU A 153 -22.03 7.27 -24.68
C LEU A 153 -23.18 7.80 -23.80
N TYR A 154 -24.33 7.12 -23.70
CA TYR A 154 -25.51 7.72 -23.07
C TYR A 154 -26.10 7.00 -21.83
N ASN A 155 -25.36 6.13 -21.13
CA ASN A 155 -25.92 5.61 -19.87
C ASN A 155 -24.91 5.36 -18.75
N ASP A 156 -24.01 6.32 -18.57
CA ASP A 156 -23.00 6.24 -17.52
C ASP A 156 -23.64 6.52 -16.14
N THR A 157 -24.06 5.45 -15.46
CA THR A 157 -24.51 5.53 -14.08
C THR A 157 -23.30 5.41 -13.17
N VAL A 158 -23.06 6.47 -12.39
CA VAL A 158 -22.03 6.62 -11.32
C VAL A 158 -21.82 5.35 -10.46
N GLY A 159 -22.84 4.48 -10.37
CA GLY A 159 -22.76 3.19 -9.67
C GLY A 159 -21.76 2.17 -10.23
N GLN A 160 -21.37 2.24 -11.51
CA GLN A 160 -20.39 1.32 -12.10
C GLN A 160 -18.94 1.69 -11.77
N ILE A 161 -18.68 2.96 -11.40
CA ILE A 161 -17.33 3.46 -11.04
C ILE A 161 -17.01 3.19 -9.56
N LYS A 162 -18.04 3.05 -8.71
CA LYS A 162 -17.87 2.86 -7.26
C LYS A 162 -17.31 1.48 -6.87
N LYS A 163 -17.74 0.42 -7.57
CA LYS A 163 -17.30 -0.96 -7.27
C LYS A 163 -15.81 -1.21 -7.59
N PRO A 164 -15.28 -0.76 -8.74
CA PRO A 164 -13.84 -0.83 -9.02
C PRO A 164 -12.98 -0.09 -8.00
N LEU A 165 -13.44 1.08 -7.52
CA LEU A 165 -12.73 1.86 -6.52
C LEU A 165 -12.60 1.12 -5.18
N GLU A 166 -13.71 0.56 -4.69
CA GLU A 166 -13.73 -0.22 -3.44
C GLU A 166 -12.88 -1.50 -3.53
N LEU A 167 -12.87 -2.17 -4.69
CA LEU A 167 -12.04 -3.34 -4.92
C LEU A 167 -10.54 -2.98 -4.99
N GLY A 168 -10.20 -1.84 -5.60
CA GLY A 168 -8.85 -1.29 -5.64
C GLY A 168 -8.31 -0.99 -4.24
N THR A 169 -9.11 -0.36 -3.37
CA THR A 169 -8.72 -0.07 -1.98
C THR A 169 -8.41 -1.34 -1.18
N GLN A 170 -9.18 -2.42 -1.39
CA GLN A 170 -8.95 -3.69 -0.69
C GLN A 170 -7.71 -4.43 -1.20
N LEU A 171 -7.43 -4.38 -2.51
CA LEU A 171 -6.21 -4.97 -3.08
C LEU A 171 -4.96 -4.22 -2.58
N LYS A 172 -5.00 -2.89 -2.57
CA LYS A 172 -3.91 -2.01 -2.07
C LYS A 172 -3.47 -2.38 -0.65
N ARG A 173 -4.43 -2.61 0.26
CA ARG A 173 -4.14 -3.05 1.65
C ARG A 173 -3.43 -4.40 1.76
N THR A 174 -3.55 -5.27 0.75
CA THR A 174 -3.03 -6.64 0.79
C THR A 174 -1.57 -6.73 0.32
N HIS A 175 -1.06 -5.73 -0.42
CA HIS A 175 0.25 -5.79 -1.05
C HIS A 175 1.42 -5.37 -0.15
N MET A 176 1.17 -4.61 0.91
CA MET A 176 2.23 -4.20 1.83
C MET A 176 2.55 -5.32 2.83
N LYS A 177 3.78 -5.85 2.75
CA LYS A 177 4.27 -6.86 3.68
C LYS A 177 4.78 -6.18 4.95
N MET A 178 4.01 -6.31 6.02
CA MET A 178 4.46 -5.98 7.38
C MET A 178 5.33 -7.12 7.90
N MET A 179 6.56 -6.81 8.32
CA MET A 179 7.40 -7.75 9.07
C MET A 179 7.49 -7.26 10.50
N ALA A 180 6.70 -7.87 11.39
CA ALA A 180 6.90 -7.72 12.82
C ALA A 180 8.24 -8.39 13.18
N LEU A 181 9.24 -7.59 13.56
CA LEU A 181 10.44 -8.12 14.19
C LEU A 181 10.04 -8.64 15.57
N LEU A 182 9.80 -9.95 15.68
CA LEU A 182 9.65 -10.63 16.96
C LEU A 182 10.97 -10.47 17.74
N GLY A 183 10.97 -9.56 18.71
CA GLY A 183 11.95 -9.47 19.80
C GLY A 183 11.37 -10.11 21.05
#